data_AF-A0A1V5K1N6-F1
#
_entry.id   AF-A0A1V5K1N6-F1
#
_cell.length_a   1.000
_cell.length_b   1.000
_cell.length_c   1.000
_cell.angle_alpha   90.00
_cell.angle_beta   90.00
_cell.angle_gamma   90.00
#
_symmetry.space_group_name_H-M   'P 1'
#
loop_
_entity.id
_entity.type
_entity.pdbx_description
1 polymer ?
#
loop_
_entity_poly.entity_id
_entity_poly.type
_entity_poly.pdbx_seq_one_letter_code
_entity_poly.pdbx_strand_id
1 'polypeptide(L)'
;MDNRLFGGELQVWYKKGSLKENLEAKEPVNIMFVLNTSKLGSVKIKMTVYKNDVECTVFAESDRAKQQLTRSKNDFLKGIEGISFNMKNFMIKTEGPQGDSVSPSGDGYVNLGNINLTA
;
A
#
# COMPACT_ATOMS: atom_id res chain seq x y z
N MET A 1 -20.77 14.21 -5.58
CA MET A 1 -19.43 13.84 -6.08
C MET A 1 -19.46 12.35 -6.35
N ASP A 2 -19.33 11.94 -7.61
CA ASP A 2 -19.26 10.51 -7.97
C ASP A 2 -17.93 9.93 -7.47
N ASN A 3 -17.96 9.30 -6.30
CA ASN A 3 -16.82 8.56 -5.73
C ASN A 3 -16.49 7.28 -6.52
N ARG A 4 -16.89 7.17 -7.79
CA ARG A 4 -16.67 5.97 -8.60
C ARG A 4 -15.20 5.89 -9.09
N LEU A 5 -14.28 5.55 -8.19
CA LEU A 5 -12.94 4.98 -8.46
C LEU A 5 -13.02 3.46 -8.75
N PHE A 6 -14.17 2.95 -9.19
CA PHE A 6 -14.55 1.54 -9.03
C PHE A 6 -14.46 0.74 -10.33
N GLY A 7 -13.23 0.42 -10.72
CA GLY A 7 -12.91 -0.59 -11.71
C GLY A 7 -11.43 -0.87 -11.63
N GLY A 8 -11.05 -2.04 -11.10
CA GLY A 8 -9.66 -2.29 -10.78
C GLY A 8 -9.33 -3.64 -10.17
N GLU A 9 -8.06 -3.83 -9.90
CA GLU A 9 -7.50 -5.03 -9.27
C GLU A 9 -6.70 -4.60 -8.04
N LEU A 10 -6.98 -5.23 -6.89
CA LEU A 10 -6.21 -5.09 -5.67
C LEU A 10 -5.45 -6.38 -5.40
N GLN A 11 -4.13 -6.31 -5.43
CA GLN A 11 -3.27 -7.41 -5.04
C GLN A 11 -2.66 -7.13 -3.67
N VAL A 12 -2.69 -8.12 -2.78
CA VAL A 12 -2.10 -8.03 -1.44
C VAL A 12 -0.88 -8.91 -1.37
N TRP A 13 0.24 -8.34 -0.96
CA TRP A 13 1.54 -9.01 -0.91
C TRP A 13 2.14 -8.88 0.49
N TYR A 14 2.84 -9.91 0.93
CA TYR A 14 3.42 -10.00 2.26
C TYR A 14 4.88 -10.44 2.22
N LYS A 15 5.74 -9.80 3.01
CA LYS A 15 7.12 -10.24 3.24
C LYS A 15 7.44 -10.20 4.73
N LYS A 16 7.67 -11.38 5.30
CA LYS A 16 8.25 -11.53 6.65
C LYS A 16 9.77 -11.45 6.59
N GLY A 17 10.42 -10.94 7.65
CA GLY A 17 11.79 -11.35 7.94
C GLY A 17 11.86 -12.88 8.16
N SER A 18 13.07 -13.45 8.09
CA SER A 18 13.28 -14.87 7.77
C SER A 18 12.40 -15.85 8.58
N LEU A 19 11.80 -16.83 7.89
CA LEU A 19 10.76 -17.77 8.35
C LEU A 19 11.16 -18.75 9.47
N LYS A 20 12.26 -18.53 10.20
CA LYS A 20 12.74 -19.48 11.22
C LYS A 20 12.43 -19.15 12.67
N GLU A 21 11.91 -17.96 12.99
CA GLU A 21 11.65 -17.61 14.38
C GLU A 21 10.27 -16.98 14.61
N ASN A 22 9.75 -17.24 15.81
CA ASN A 22 8.45 -16.88 16.37
C ASN A 22 7.78 -15.64 15.76
N LEU A 23 6.51 -15.78 15.35
CA LEU A 23 5.65 -14.70 14.85
C LEU A 23 5.52 -13.51 15.83
N GLU A 24 5.83 -13.70 17.10
CA GLU A 24 5.65 -12.72 18.18
C GLU A 24 6.92 -11.90 18.50
N ALA A 25 8.08 -12.29 17.96
CA ALA A 25 9.36 -11.68 18.31
C ALA A 25 9.79 -10.63 17.28
N LYS A 26 9.25 -9.41 17.39
CA LYS A 26 9.87 -8.13 17.00
C LYS A 26 10.16 -7.82 15.52
N GLU A 27 9.90 -8.71 14.56
CA GLU A 27 10.16 -8.38 13.15
C GLU A 27 9.01 -7.57 12.51
N PRO A 28 9.32 -6.52 11.73
CA PRO A 28 8.31 -5.77 10.99
C PRO A 28 7.61 -6.64 9.96
N VAL A 29 6.30 -6.46 9.85
CA VAL A 29 5.51 -7.05 8.77
C VAL A 29 5.45 -6.05 7.62
N ASN A 30 5.96 -6.44 6.46
CA ASN A 30 5.88 -5.63 5.24
C ASN A 30 4.70 -6.12 4.40
N ILE A 31 3.76 -5.21 4.15
CA ILE A 31 2.57 -5.44 3.33
C ILE A 31 2.66 -4.51 2.13
N MET A 32 2.42 -5.03 0.94
CA MET A 32 2.31 -4.22 -0.26
C MET A 32 0.96 -4.42 -0.92
N PHE A 33 0.30 -3.32 -1.21
CA PHE A 33 -0.94 -3.29 -1.99
C PHE A 33 -0.62 -2.73 -3.36
N VAL A 34 -1.05 -3.43 -4.41
CA VAL A 34 -1.02 -2.91 -5.78
C VAL A 34 -2.47 -2.68 -6.18
N LEU A 35 -2.82 -1.43 -6.40
CA LEU A 35 -4.15 -0.98 -6.77
C LEU A 35 -4.09 -0.41 -8.18
N ASN A 36 -4.66 -1.11 -9.14
CA ASN A 36 -4.80 -0.62 -10.51
C ASN A 36 -6.22 -0.07 -10.69
N THR A 37 -6.37 1.22 -10.98
CA THR A 37 -7.70 1.82 -11.25
C THR A 37 -7.71 2.60 -12.56
N SER A 38 -8.89 2.68 -13.19
CA SER A 38 -9.09 3.45 -14.42
C SER A 38 -8.80 4.96 -14.32
N LYS A 39 -8.86 5.55 -13.11
CA LYS A 39 -8.69 7.01 -12.89
C LYS A 39 -7.35 7.40 -12.29
N LEU A 40 -6.76 6.54 -11.45
CA LEU A 40 -5.49 6.81 -10.76
C LEU A 40 -4.30 6.12 -11.43
N GLY A 41 -4.54 5.22 -12.38
CA GLY A 41 -3.50 4.35 -12.92
C GLY A 41 -3.09 3.29 -11.89
N SER A 42 -1.83 2.87 -11.98
CA SER A 42 -1.24 1.98 -10.99
C SER A 42 -0.81 2.76 -9.74
N VAL A 43 -1.30 2.31 -8.58
CA VAL A 43 -0.93 2.85 -7.27
C VAL A 43 -0.36 1.72 -6.43
N LYS A 44 0.88 1.88 -5.98
CA LYS A 44 1.56 0.91 -5.11
C LYS A 44 1.65 1.47 -3.70
N ILE A 45 1.16 0.76 -2.72
CA ILE A 45 1.18 1.16 -1.31
C ILE A 45 2.09 0.18 -0.58
N LYS A 46 3.21 0.67 -0.04
CA LYS A 46 4.09 -0.11 0.83
C LYS A 46 3.80 0.29 2.28
N MET A 47 3.40 -0.69 3.10
CA MET A 47 3.17 -0.51 4.52
C MET A 47 4.10 -1.42 5.31
N THR A 48 4.77 -0.85 6.30
CA THR A 48 5.57 -1.60 7.27
C THR A 48 4.92 -1.43 8.64
N VAL A 49 4.56 -2.55 9.26
CA VAL A 49 3.83 -2.60 10.54
C VAL A 49 4.77 -3.12 11.63
N TYR A 50 4.92 -2.33 12.69
CA TYR A 50 5.73 -2.59 13.87
C TYR A 50 4.84 -2.63 15.11
N LYS A 51 4.37 -3.81 15.52
CA LYS A 51 3.38 -3.95 16.60
C LYS A 51 2.14 -3.09 16.31
N ASN A 52 2.03 -1.90 16.92
CA ASN A 52 0.92 -0.96 16.74
C ASN A 52 1.30 0.27 15.88
N ASP A 53 2.54 0.36 15.44
CA ASP A 53 3.03 1.50 14.65
C ASP A 53 3.09 1.13 13.17
N VAL A 54 2.76 2.09 12.30
CA VAL A 54 2.71 1.90 10.85
C VAL A 54 3.55 2.97 10.16
N GLU A 55 4.37 2.53 9.22
CA GLU A 55 4.99 3.38 8.21
C GLU A 55 4.39 3.06 6.85
N CYS A 56 3.98 4.08 6.10
CA CYS A 56 3.30 3.91 4.83
C CYS A 56 3.87 4.84 3.76
N THR A 57 4.24 4.27 2.61
CA THR A 57 4.62 5.02 1.42
C THR A 57 3.72 4.61 0.26
N VAL A 58 3.01 5.60 -0.30
CA VAL A 58 2.18 5.47 -1.49
C VAL A 58 2.95 5.97 -2.69
N PHE A 59 3.01 5.17 -3.74
CA PHE A 59 3.63 5.47 -5.02
C PHE A 59 2.54 5.58 -6.07
N ALA A 60 2.47 6.75 -6.70
CA ALA A 60 1.50 7.05 -7.75
C ALA A 60 2.21 7.17 -9.10
N GLU A 61 1.55 6.71 -10.16
CA GLU A 61 2.07 6.77 -11.53
C GLU A 61 2.13 8.20 -12.11
N SER A 62 1.35 9.15 -11.56
CA SER A 62 1.32 10.54 -12.03
C SER A 62 1.11 11.56 -10.92
N ASP A 63 1.53 12.80 -11.15
CA ASP A 63 1.31 13.91 -10.20
C ASP A 63 -0.18 14.19 -10.00
N ARG A 64 -1.01 13.97 -11.03
CA ARG A 64 -2.46 14.06 -10.92
C ARG A 64 -3.00 13.04 -9.90
N ALA A 65 -2.57 11.79 -9.99
CA ALA A 65 -2.96 10.75 -9.04
C ALA A 65 -2.44 11.06 -7.63
N LYS A 66 -1.19 11.51 -7.49
CA LYS A 66 -0.62 11.99 -6.23
C LYS A 66 -1.46 13.11 -5.59
N GLN A 67 -1.88 14.10 -6.37
CA GLN A 67 -2.74 15.19 -5.87
C GLN A 67 -4.10 14.66 -5.39
N GLN A 68 -4.72 13.73 -6.11
CA GLN A 68 -5.98 13.12 -5.71
C GLN A 68 -5.84 12.30 -4.41
N LEU A 69 -4.79 11.48 -4.31
CA LEU A 69 -4.47 10.71 -3.10
C LEU A 69 -4.18 11.63 -1.91
N THR A 70 -3.48 12.75 -2.14
CA THR A 70 -3.17 13.73 -1.09
C THR A 70 -4.44 14.34 -0.50
N ARG A 71 -5.47 14.60 -1.30
CA ARG A 71 -6.77 15.11 -0.79
C ARG A 71 -7.45 14.14 0.15
N SER A 72 -7.21 12.83 -0.01
CA SER A 72 -7.81 11.77 0.81
C SER A 72 -6.90 11.31 1.96
N LYS A 73 -5.72 11.95 2.13
CA LYS A 73 -4.73 11.57 3.15
C LYS A 73 -5.32 11.55 4.56
N ASN A 74 -6.08 12.58 4.93
CA ASN A 74 -6.61 12.69 6.30
C ASN A 74 -7.62 11.60 6.62
N ASP A 75 -8.43 11.19 5.65
CA ASP A 75 -9.38 10.10 5.84
C ASP A 75 -8.67 8.75 6.00
N PHE A 76 -7.61 8.53 5.23
CA PHE A 76 -6.75 7.36 5.41
C PHE A 76 -6.11 7.32 6.81
N LEU A 77 -5.53 8.43 7.27
CA LEU A 77 -4.90 8.50 8.60
C LEU A 77 -5.90 8.22 9.72
N LYS A 78 -7.10 8.80 9.65
CA LYS A 78 -8.19 8.52 10.59
C LYS A 78 -8.63 7.06 10.57
N GLY A 79 -8.65 6.43 9.39
CA GLY A 79 -8.95 5.02 9.25
C GLY A 79 -7.96 4.12 10.00
N ILE A 80 -6.66 4.45 9.95
CA ILE A 80 -5.61 3.73 10.68
C ILE A 80 -5.74 3.92 12.19
N GLU A 81 -5.99 5.16 12.64
CA GLU A 81 -6.23 5.44 14.06
C GLU A 81 -7.47 4.70 14.58
N GLY A 82 -8.53 4.61 13.77
CA GLY A 82 -9.78 3.92 14.10
C GLY A 82 -9.62 2.42 14.36
N ILE A 83 -8.56 1.79 13.85
CA ILE A 83 -8.22 0.39 14.12
C ILE A 83 -7.12 0.22 15.18
N SER A 84 -6.87 1.26 15.99
CA SER A 84 -5.89 1.26 17.10
C SER A 84 -4.41 1.12 16.66
N PHE A 85 -4.07 1.57 15.46
CA PHE A 85 -2.69 1.70 15.00
C PHE A 85 -2.26 3.17 14.97
N ASN A 86 -0.98 3.44 15.18
CA ASN A 86 -0.40 4.79 15.08
C ASN A 86 0.39 4.93 13.78
N MET A 87 0.05 5.94 12.97
CA MET A 87 0.87 6.27 11.81
C MET A 87 2.13 7.03 12.24
N LYS A 88 3.31 6.43 12.11
CA LYS A 88 4.61 7.07 12.38
C LYS A 88 5.10 7.90 11.20
N ASN A 89 4.94 7.36 9.99
CA ASN A 89 5.39 8.01 8.78
C ASN A 89 4.40 7.75 7.65
N PHE A 90 3.98 8.79 6.94
CA PHE A 90 3.13 8.69 5.77
C PHE A 90 3.63 9.59 4.65
N MET A 91 3.94 9.00 3.51
CA MET A 91 4.45 9.73 2.35
C MET A 91 3.73 9.31 1.07
N ILE A 92 3.51 10.28 0.17
CA ILE A 92 3.02 10.02 -1.18
C ILE A 92 4.09 10.51 -2.17
N LYS A 93 4.60 9.62 -3.00
CA LYS A 93 5.60 9.87 -4.03
C LYS A 93 5.01 9.60 -5.41
N THR A 94 5.54 10.28 -6.41
CA THR A 94 5.37 9.89 -7.81
C THR A 94 6.49 8.92 -8.16
N GLU A 95 6.18 7.78 -8.81
CA GLU A 95 7.24 6.91 -9.36
C GLU A 95 7.99 7.72 -10.44
N GLY A 96 9.32 7.75 -10.36
CA GLY A 96 10.13 8.44 -11.37
C GLY A 96 10.07 7.72 -12.72
N PRO A 97 10.43 8.39 -13.83
CA PRO A 97 10.54 7.71 -15.11
C PRO A 97 11.73 6.75 -15.02
N GLN A 98 11.44 5.44 -15.19
CA GLN A 98 12.35 4.28 -15.17
C GLN A 98 12.56 3.61 -13.80
N GLY A 99 12.24 2.32 -13.74
CA GLY A 99 13.06 1.36 -12.98
C GLY A 99 12.33 0.37 -12.07
N ASP A 100 11.32 0.81 -11.32
CA ASP A 100 10.79 0.00 -10.20
C ASP A 100 9.42 -0.62 -10.50
N SER A 101 9.26 -1.18 -11.70
CA SER A 101 8.38 -2.33 -11.91
C SER A 101 8.99 -3.56 -11.24
N VAL A 102 9.29 -3.45 -9.94
CA VAL A 102 9.73 -4.57 -9.13
C VAL A 102 8.51 -5.45 -8.97
N SER A 103 8.49 -6.55 -9.72
CA SER A 103 7.50 -7.59 -9.53
C SER A 103 7.62 -8.05 -8.08
N PRO A 104 6.56 -7.94 -7.25
CA PRO A 104 6.60 -8.31 -5.85
C PRO A 104 7.19 -9.71 -5.61
N SER A 105 6.93 -10.62 -6.55
CA SER A 105 7.44 -11.99 -6.58
C SER A 105 8.97 -12.09 -6.61
N GLY A 106 9.66 -11.13 -7.25
CA GLY A 106 11.12 -11.09 -7.33
C GLY A 106 11.81 -10.65 -6.02
N ASP A 107 11.07 -9.95 -5.16
CA ASP A 107 11.58 -9.35 -3.92
C ASP A 107 11.33 -10.22 -2.67
N GLY A 108 10.88 -11.46 -2.85
CA GLY A 108 10.52 -12.36 -1.74
C GLY A 108 9.20 -12.00 -1.05
N TYR A 109 8.31 -11.28 -1.74
CA TYR A 109 6.92 -11.16 -1.28
C TYR A 109 6.11 -12.38 -1.71
N VAL A 110 5.24 -12.82 -0.83
CA VAL A 110 4.22 -13.85 -1.06
C VAL A 110 2.91 -13.14 -1.36
N ASN A 111 2.25 -13.52 -2.47
CA ASN A 111 0.91 -13.02 -2.79
C ASN A 111 -0.10 -13.65 -1.82
N LEU A 112 -0.85 -12.83 -1.10
CA LEU A 112 -1.90 -13.26 -0.17
C LEU A 112 -3.27 -13.33 -0.83
N GLY A 113 -3.46 -12.70 -1.98
CA GLY A 113 -4.71 -12.71 -2.69
C GLY A 113 -4.86 -11.58 -3.70
N ASN A 114 -5.82 -11.79 -4.59
CA ASN A 114 -6.24 -10.82 -5.58
C ASN A 114 -7.74 -10.56 -5.42
N ILE A 115 -8.11 -9.29 -5.33
CA ILE A 115 -9.49 -8.84 -5.17
C ILE A 115 -9.85 -8.01 -6.40
N ASN A 116 -10.81 -8.50 -7.18
CA ASN A 116 -11.42 -7.74 -8.27
C ASN A 116 -12.32 -6.66 -7.68
N LEU A 117 -11.98 -5.39 -7.93
CA LEU A 117 -12.79 -4.25 -7.53
C LEU A 117 -13.82 -4.01 -8.62
N THR A 118 -15.01 -4.61 -8.43
CA THR A 118 -16.20 -4.37 -9.26
C THR A 118 -17.17 -3.46 -8.53
N ALA A 119 -17.88 -2.62 -9.29
CA ALA A 119 -18.89 -1.68 -8.79
C ALA A 119 -20.25 -2.36 -8.63
#